data_AF-A0A3A0D4M2-F1
#
_entry.id   AF-A0A3A0D4M2-F1
#
_cell.length_a   1.000
_cell.length_b   1.000
_cell.length_c   1.000
_cell.angle_alpha   90.00
_cell.angle_beta   90.00
_cell.angle_gamma   90.00
#
_symmetry.space_group_name_H-M   'P 1'
#
loop_
_entity.id
_entity.type
_entity.pdbx_description
1 polymer ?
#
loop_
_entity_poly.entity_id
_entity_poly.type
_entity_poly.pdbx_seq_one_letter_code
_entity_poly.pdbx_strand_id
1 'polypeptide(L)'
;MGAGTAQTLTGPGNLLNVDTPGLGPLADYGGPTKTHALLPGSAAIDAGDPNFNAQLTPHDQRGPGFTRSFDNAGVSLPGRGPVDIGAYEVNLPKVISVVVDGSASAHEPYDFSTALHEGEPVVGGGNQLRTIPVGRADRIAVRFSEDVPHVAAGNLTLRALTTGALQALAQSGGFAYDPLAHAATWRFSAPFPADQLLITLADTVTSSWGDALDGEWVNP
;
A
#
# COMPACT_ATOMS: atom_id res chain seq x y z
N MET A 1 -1.76 -43.36 -27.49
CA MET A 1 -1.37 -42.03 -26.97
C MET A 1 -1.32 -41.08 -28.16
N GLY A 2 -2.29 -40.18 -28.29
CA GLY A 2 -2.27 -39.18 -29.37
C GLY A 2 -1.27 -38.10 -29.02
N ALA A 3 -0.21 -37.96 -29.82
CA ALA A 3 0.69 -36.82 -29.74
C ALA A 3 -0.12 -35.58 -30.13
N GLY A 4 -0.57 -34.82 -29.13
CA GLY A 4 -1.14 -33.50 -29.36
C GLY A 4 -0.07 -32.64 -30.02
N THR A 5 -0.33 -32.21 -31.25
CA THR A 5 0.48 -31.18 -31.92
C THR A 5 0.58 -29.99 -30.99
N ALA A 6 1.80 -29.57 -30.64
CA ALA A 6 2.03 -28.32 -29.94
C ALA A 6 1.33 -27.22 -30.72
N GLN A 7 0.22 -26.69 -30.19
CA GLN A 7 -0.42 -25.54 -30.79
C GLN A 7 0.50 -24.36 -30.53
N THR A 8 1.10 -23.83 -31.59
CA THR A 8 1.84 -22.58 -31.52
C THR A 8 0.83 -21.49 -31.14
N LEU A 9 0.94 -20.98 -29.92
CA LEU A 9 0.18 -19.82 -29.47
C LEU A 9 0.70 -18.60 -30.24
N THR A 10 0.04 -18.28 -31.35
CA THR A 10 0.37 -17.10 -32.16
C THR A 10 -0.46 -15.91 -31.72
N GLY A 11 0.19 -14.78 -31.44
CA GLY A 11 -0.48 -13.53 -31.07
C GLY A 11 0.39 -12.66 -30.16
N PRO A 12 0.32 -11.32 -30.28
CA PRO A 12 0.98 -10.43 -29.34
C PRO A 12 0.33 -10.55 -27.94
N GLY A 13 1.13 -10.39 -26.88
CA GLY A 13 0.66 -10.45 -25.49
C GLY A 13 0.63 -11.86 -24.87
N ASN A 14 0.91 -12.91 -25.64
CA ASN A 14 1.09 -14.25 -25.07
C ASN A 14 2.38 -14.31 -24.23
N LEU A 15 2.27 -14.69 -22.96
CA LEU A 15 3.42 -15.03 -22.14
C LEU A 15 3.78 -16.51 -22.35
N LEU A 16 4.81 -16.75 -23.15
CA LEU A 16 5.31 -18.10 -23.47
C LEU A 16 6.43 -18.52 -22.51
N ASN A 17 6.60 -19.82 -22.32
CA ASN A 17 7.64 -20.42 -21.46
C ASN A 17 7.57 -19.96 -19.99
N VAL A 18 6.35 -19.76 -19.49
CA VAL A 18 6.10 -19.44 -18.08
C VAL A 18 5.83 -20.74 -17.32
N ASP A 19 6.90 -21.34 -16.78
CA ASP A 19 6.79 -22.61 -16.04
C ASP A 19 6.12 -22.44 -14.67
N THR A 20 6.22 -21.25 -14.08
CA THR A 20 5.61 -20.89 -12.80
C THR A 20 4.89 -19.56 -12.93
N PRO A 21 3.58 -19.55 -13.26
CA PRO A 21 2.83 -18.30 -13.45
C PRO A 21 2.58 -17.52 -12.16
N GLY A 22 2.93 -18.09 -11.00
CA GLY A 22 2.74 -17.44 -9.70
C GLY A 22 1.26 -17.26 -9.36
N LEU A 23 0.42 -18.27 -9.63
CA LEU A 23 -1.00 -18.24 -9.32
C LEU A 23 -1.28 -19.04 -8.04
N GLY A 24 -2.07 -18.48 -7.14
CA GLY A 24 -2.65 -19.18 -6.00
C GLY A 24 -3.71 -20.19 -6.44
N PRO A 25 -4.15 -21.11 -5.56
CA PRO A 25 -5.19 -22.09 -5.89
C PRO A 25 -6.52 -21.41 -6.25
N LEU A 26 -7.35 -22.05 -7.09
CA LEU A 26 -8.72 -21.58 -7.32
C LEU A 26 -9.53 -21.62 -6.02
N ALA A 27 -9.76 -20.46 -5.42
CA ALA A 27 -10.40 -20.34 -4.11
C ALA A 27 -11.33 -19.12 -4.05
N ASP A 28 -12.00 -18.96 -2.92
CA ASP A 28 -12.75 -17.75 -2.61
C ASP A 28 -11.77 -16.67 -2.14
N TYR A 29 -11.54 -15.68 -2.99
CA TYR A 29 -10.76 -14.48 -2.68
C TYR A 29 -11.65 -13.23 -2.68
N GLY A 30 -12.94 -13.42 -2.38
CA GLY A 30 -13.98 -12.41 -2.47
C GLY A 30 -14.79 -12.50 -3.76
N GLY A 31 -15.98 -11.88 -3.73
CA GLY A 31 -16.87 -11.79 -4.88
C GLY A 31 -17.75 -13.03 -5.14
N PRO A 32 -18.47 -13.06 -6.27
CA PRO A 32 -19.47 -14.10 -6.55
C PRO A 32 -18.88 -15.39 -7.15
N THR A 33 -17.61 -15.38 -7.58
CA THR A 33 -16.96 -16.53 -8.23
C THR A 33 -15.56 -16.75 -7.67
N LYS A 34 -15.13 -18.01 -7.61
CA LYS A 34 -13.75 -18.36 -7.26
C LYS A 34 -12.77 -17.81 -8.31
N THR A 35 -11.63 -17.31 -7.86
CA THR A 35 -10.56 -16.77 -8.71
C THR A 35 -9.20 -17.39 -8.35
N HIS A 36 -8.18 -17.15 -9.16
CA HIS A 36 -6.79 -17.43 -8.79
C HIS A 36 -6.17 -16.09 -8.35
N ALA A 37 -5.79 -15.97 -7.07
CA ALA A 37 -5.00 -14.83 -6.63
C ALA A 37 -3.62 -14.86 -7.31
N LEU A 38 -3.03 -13.70 -7.59
CA LEU A 38 -1.65 -13.64 -8.06
C LEU A 38 -0.73 -13.61 -6.82
N LEU A 39 0.29 -14.44 -6.83
CA LEU A 39 1.30 -14.51 -5.77
C LEU A 39 2.41 -13.48 -6.05
N PRO A 40 3.19 -13.08 -5.02
CA PRO A 40 4.34 -12.21 -5.21
C PRO A 40 5.26 -12.70 -6.34
N GLY A 41 5.57 -11.81 -7.28
CA GLY A 41 6.43 -12.10 -8.44
C GLY A 41 5.72 -12.83 -9.60
N SER A 42 4.39 -12.94 -9.58
CA SER A 42 3.62 -13.47 -10.70
C SER A 42 3.90 -12.70 -12.00
N ALA A 43 4.02 -13.43 -13.11
CA ALA A 43 4.17 -12.84 -14.44
C ALA A 43 2.89 -12.14 -14.94
N ALA A 44 1.76 -12.32 -14.24
CA ALA A 44 0.49 -11.66 -14.57
C ALA A 44 0.35 -10.27 -13.95
N ILE A 45 1.20 -9.92 -12.96
CA ILE A 45 1.18 -8.62 -12.29
C ILE A 45 1.63 -7.52 -13.26
N ASP A 46 0.81 -6.47 -13.39
CA ASP A 46 0.97 -5.32 -14.29
C ASP A 46 1.19 -5.72 -15.76
N ALA A 47 0.73 -6.90 -16.16
CA ALA A 47 0.98 -7.46 -17.50
C ALA A 47 -0.23 -7.36 -18.44
N GLY A 48 -1.31 -6.71 -17.98
CA GLY A 48 -2.54 -6.51 -18.75
C GLY A 48 -2.39 -5.48 -19.88
N ASP A 49 -3.51 -5.16 -20.52
CA ASP A 49 -3.54 -4.22 -21.64
C ASP A 49 -3.13 -2.80 -21.16
N PRO A 50 -2.03 -2.21 -21.69
CA PRO A 50 -1.61 -0.86 -21.31
C PRO A 50 -2.63 0.23 -21.66
N ASN A 51 -3.58 -0.05 -22.57
CA ASN A 51 -4.65 0.88 -22.96
C ASN A 51 -5.99 0.54 -22.30
N PHE A 52 -5.97 -0.25 -21.22
CA PHE A 52 -7.18 -0.61 -20.49
C PHE A 52 -7.99 0.61 -20.05
N ASN A 53 -9.30 0.56 -20.28
CA ASN A 53 -10.22 1.63 -19.88
C ASN A 53 -11.03 1.22 -18.63
N ALA A 54 -10.59 1.71 -17.47
CA ALA A 54 -11.24 1.45 -16.19
C ALA A 54 -12.69 1.97 -16.10
N GLN A 55 -13.12 2.92 -16.94
CA GLN A 55 -14.51 3.39 -16.92
C GLN A 55 -15.51 2.35 -17.45
N LEU A 56 -15.05 1.46 -18.35
CA LEU A 56 -15.92 0.45 -18.96
C LEU A 56 -16.00 -0.82 -18.12
N THR A 57 -14.91 -1.17 -17.44
CA THR A 57 -14.84 -2.33 -16.53
C THR A 57 -14.12 -1.90 -15.25
N PRO A 58 -14.81 -1.22 -14.33
CA PRO A 58 -14.18 -0.62 -13.15
C PRO A 58 -13.76 -1.65 -12.10
N HIS A 59 -14.26 -2.88 -12.19
CA HIS A 59 -13.99 -3.94 -11.23
C HIS A 59 -13.51 -5.20 -11.91
N ASP A 60 -12.65 -5.96 -11.24
CA ASP A 60 -12.28 -7.31 -11.66
C ASP A 60 -13.44 -8.30 -11.43
N GLN A 61 -13.20 -9.61 -11.63
CA GLN A 61 -14.28 -10.60 -11.55
C GLN A 61 -14.84 -10.79 -10.14
N ARG A 62 -14.18 -10.27 -9.10
CA ARG A 62 -14.70 -10.26 -7.72
C ARG A 62 -15.81 -9.21 -7.54
N GLY A 63 -15.91 -8.23 -8.44
CA GLY A 63 -17.02 -7.28 -8.50
C GLY A 63 -16.85 -6.01 -7.66
N PRO A 64 -17.94 -5.29 -7.33
CA PRO A 64 -17.87 -4.01 -6.63
C PRO A 64 -17.05 -4.07 -5.34
N GLY A 65 -16.11 -3.13 -5.18
CA GLY A 65 -15.13 -3.11 -4.09
C GLY A 65 -13.75 -3.66 -4.48
N PHE A 66 -13.65 -4.33 -5.64
CA PHE A 66 -12.39 -4.81 -6.21
C PHE A 66 -12.12 -4.07 -7.53
N THR A 67 -11.60 -2.84 -7.45
CA THR A 67 -11.24 -2.04 -8.62
C THR A 67 -10.28 -2.79 -9.55
N ARG A 68 -10.43 -2.61 -10.87
CA ARG A 68 -9.65 -3.32 -11.89
C ARG A 68 -8.38 -2.60 -12.32
N SER A 69 -8.09 -1.44 -11.76
CA SER A 69 -6.87 -0.68 -12.02
C SER A 69 -6.46 -0.08 -10.69
N PHE A 70 -5.45 -0.64 -10.05
CA PHE A 70 -4.98 -0.19 -8.73
C PHE A 70 -3.64 0.51 -8.74
N ASP A 71 -2.91 0.39 -9.84
CA ASP A 71 -1.70 1.16 -10.11
C ASP A 71 -2.12 2.59 -10.39
N ASN A 72 -1.49 3.54 -9.70
CA ASN A 72 -1.81 4.94 -9.75
C ASN A 72 -2.06 5.40 -11.20
N ALA A 73 -3.22 6.00 -11.43
CA ALA A 73 -3.63 6.57 -12.71
C ALA A 73 -2.68 7.69 -13.11
N GLY A 74 -1.50 7.34 -13.64
CA GLY A 74 -0.46 8.31 -13.98
C GLY A 74 0.95 7.76 -14.13
N VAL A 75 1.27 6.59 -13.57
CA VAL A 75 2.61 5.98 -13.71
C VAL A 75 2.53 4.79 -14.66
N SER A 76 2.25 5.07 -15.93
CA SER A 76 2.47 4.07 -16.98
C SER A 76 3.98 3.91 -17.16
N LEU A 77 4.59 2.99 -16.42
CA LEU A 77 5.97 2.58 -16.71
C LEU A 77 5.97 1.93 -18.10
N PRO A 78 6.88 2.32 -19.01
CA PRO A 78 6.89 1.77 -20.36
C PRO A 78 7.06 0.24 -20.31
N GLY A 79 6.02 -0.48 -20.72
CA GLY A 79 5.99 -1.95 -20.74
C GLY A 79 5.26 -2.63 -19.56
N ARG A 80 4.65 -1.87 -18.64
CA ARG A 80 3.70 -2.38 -17.64
C ARG A 80 2.31 -1.78 -17.89
N GLY A 81 1.30 -2.64 -17.89
CA GLY A 81 -0.10 -2.25 -18.02
C GLY A 81 -0.67 -1.81 -16.67
N PRO A 82 -1.68 -0.93 -16.65
CA PRO A 82 -2.30 -0.44 -15.40
C PRO A 82 -3.18 -1.50 -14.69
N VAL A 83 -3.16 -2.74 -15.19
CA VAL A 83 -3.99 -3.85 -14.76
C VAL A 83 -3.25 -5.18 -14.88
N ASP A 84 -3.72 -6.17 -14.13
CA ASP A 84 -3.21 -7.52 -14.19
C ASP A 84 -3.84 -8.37 -15.30
N ILE A 85 -3.13 -9.43 -15.70
CA ILE A 85 -3.73 -10.47 -16.54
C ILE A 85 -4.62 -11.37 -15.69
N GLY A 86 -5.92 -11.33 -15.96
CA GLY A 86 -6.84 -12.38 -15.54
C GLY A 86 -8.09 -11.86 -14.82
N ALA A 87 -8.56 -12.69 -13.90
CA ALA A 87 -9.80 -12.49 -13.14
C ALA A 87 -9.61 -11.73 -11.82
N TYR A 88 -8.36 -11.54 -11.42
CA TYR A 88 -7.93 -11.02 -10.13
C TYR A 88 -6.94 -9.88 -10.39
N GLU A 89 -7.17 -8.76 -9.72
CA GLU A 89 -6.25 -7.63 -9.62
C GLU A 89 -5.55 -7.65 -8.26
N VAL A 90 -4.22 -7.63 -8.24
CA VAL A 90 -3.43 -7.46 -7.03
C VAL A 90 -3.58 -6.03 -6.55
N ASN A 91 -4.05 -5.92 -5.32
CA ASN A 91 -3.99 -4.67 -4.58
C ASN A 91 -2.82 -4.81 -3.64
N LEU A 92 -1.75 -4.06 -3.87
CA LEU A 92 -0.67 -3.98 -2.90
C LEU A 92 -1.15 -3.19 -1.68
N PRO A 93 -0.68 -3.53 -0.46
CA PRO A 93 -1.01 -2.78 0.72
C PRO A 93 -0.51 -1.33 0.58
N LYS A 94 -1.36 -0.37 0.95
CA LYS A 94 -1.07 1.06 0.85
C LYS A 94 -1.24 1.74 2.20
N VAL A 95 -0.57 2.87 2.38
CA VAL A 95 -0.87 3.78 3.48
C VAL A 95 -2.06 4.65 3.09
N ILE A 96 -3.15 4.56 3.85
CA ILE A 96 -4.40 5.31 3.57
C ILE A 96 -4.65 6.43 4.57
N SER A 97 -3.96 6.46 5.71
CA SER A 97 -4.04 7.55 6.67
C SER A 97 -2.78 7.60 7.52
N VAL A 98 -2.36 8.83 7.84
CA VAL A 98 -1.39 9.13 8.88
C VAL A 98 -2.08 10.06 9.87
N VAL A 99 -2.08 9.68 11.15
CA VAL A 99 -2.65 10.47 12.23
C VAL A 99 -1.53 10.85 13.17
N VAL A 100 -1.46 12.12 13.52
CA VAL A 100 -0.56 12.64 14.55
C VAL A 100 -1.38 13.08 15.75
N ASP A 101 -1.04 12.55 16.92
CA ASP A 101 -1.67 12.91 18.19
C ASP A 101 -0.63 13.01 19.32
N GLY A 102 -1.08 13.45 20.50
CA GLY A 102 -0.23 13.52 21.68
C GLY A 102 -0.95 13.05 22.93
N SER A 103 -0.28 12.23 23.73
CA SER A 103 -0.79 11.76 25.03
C SER A 103 -1.18 12.89 25.99
N ALA A 104 -0.54 14.07 25.84
CA ALA A 104 -0.82 15.28 26.59
C ALA A 104 -1.32 16.45 25.71
N SER A 105 -1.82 16.15 24.49
CA SER A 105 -2.37 17.17 23.62
C SER A 105 -3.73 17.63 24.12
N ALA A 106 -3.97 18.95 24.04
CA ALA A 106 -5.30 19.53 24.25
C ALA A 106 -6.09 19.70 22.93
N HIS A 107 -5.48 19.33 21.81
CA HIS A 107 -6.08 19.39 20.48
C HIS A 107 -6.51 17.99 20.03
N GLU A 108 -7.53 17.94 19.19
CA GLU A 108 -7.95 16.70 18.52
C GLU A 108 -6.81 16.13 17.66
N PRO A 109 -6.73 14.80 17.48
CA PRO A 109 -5.81 14.17 16.55
C PRO A 109 -5.91 14.79 15.16
N TYR A 110 -4.76 15.01 14.52
CA TYR A 110 -4.72 15.50 13.15
C TYR A 110 -4.55 14.32 12.20
N ASP A 111 -5.58 14.04 11.40
CA ASP A 111 -5.56 13.02 10.36
C ASP A 111 -5.33 13.66 8.99
N PHE A 112 -4.21 13.30 8.35
CA PHE A 112 -3.86 13.77 7.02
C PHE A 112 -4.86 13.31 5.95
N SER A 113 -5.67 12.28 6.21
CA SER A 113 -6.68 11.79 5.25
C SER A 113 -7.88 12.72 5.09
N THR A 114 -8.24 13.45 6.15
CA THR A 114 -9.41 14.37 6.14
C THR A 114 -9.07 15.75 5.56
N ALA A 115 -7.79 16.06 5.37
CA ALA A 115 -7.33 17.29 4.76
C ALA A 115 -7.42 17.30 3.22
N LEU A 116 -7.75 16.16 2.59
CA LEU A 116 -7.91 16.03 1.14
C LEU A 116 -9.40 15.96 0.78
N HIS A 117 -9.89 16.96 0.07
CA HIS A 117 -11.31 17.10 -0.28
C HIS A 117 -11.70 16.41 -1.60
N GLU A 118 -10.77 15.78 -2.35
CA GLU A 118 -11.06 15.35 -3.73
C GLU A 118 -10.39 14.02 -4.13
N GLY A 119 -10.23 13.07 -3.20
CA GLY A 119 -9.85 11.70 -3.56
C GLY A 119 -8.41 11.50 -4.05
N GLU A 120 -7.54 12.51 -3.90
CA GLU A 120 -6.09 12.37 -4.10
C GLU A 120 -5.43 11.58 -2.95
N PRO A 121 -4.31 10.88 -3.18
CA PRO A 121 -3.63 10.11 -2.14
C PRO A 121 -3.20 10.96 -0.94
N VAL A 122 -3.46 10.42 0.26
CA VAL A 122 -3.12 11.00 1.58
C VAL A 122 -1.62 11.22 1.78
N VAL A 123 -0.79 10.57 0.96
CA VAL A 123 0.66 10.44 1.11
C VAL A 123 1.36 10.73 -0.22
N GLY A 124 2.47 11.47 -0.20
CA GLY A 124 3.22 11.87 -1.41
C GLY A 124 2.84 13.22 -2.02
N GLY A 125 1.77 13.87 -1.54
CA GLY A 125 1.37 15.21 -1.96
C GLY A 125 2.05 16.36 -1.20
N GLY A 126 1.97 17.58 -1.73
CA GLY A 126 2.58 18.80 -1.15
C GLY A 126 2.12 19.21 0.26
N ASN A 127 1.18 18.49 0.86
CA ASN A 127 0.71 18.70 2.23
C ASN A 127 1.64 18.13 3.31
N GLN A 128 2.66 17.35 2.94
CA GLN A 128 3.65 16.79 3.88
C GLN A 128 4.47 17.87 4.62
N LEU A 129 4.55 19.10 4.08
CA LEU A 129 5.25 20.23 4.70
C LEU A 129 4.33 21.15 5.53
N ARG A 130 3.05 20.80 5.67
CA ARG A 130 2.07 21.65 6.35
C ARG A 130 2.27 21.59 7.87
N THR A 131 2.28 22.75 8.51
CA THR A 131 2.17 22.84 9.96
C THR A 131 0.80 22.33 10.41
N ILE A 132 0.80 21.40 11.36
CA ILE A 132 -0.42 20.80 11.92
C ILE A 132 -0.71 21.32 13.33
N PRO A 133 -1.98 21.53 13.72
CA PRO A 133 -2.36 22.17 14.98
C PRO A 133 -2.42 21.18 16.16
N VAL A 134 -1.39 20.33 16.33
CA VAL A 134 -1.30 19.38 17.44
C VAL A 134 -0.18 19.75 18.40
N GLY A 135 -0.55 20.39 19.51
CA GLY A 135 0.40 20.72 20.57
C GLY A 135 0.88 19.46 21.30
N ARG A 136 2.18 19.37 21.58
CA ARG A 136 2.79 18.26 22.34
C ARG A 136 2.49 16.86 21.78
N ALA A 137 2.39 16.75 20.45
CA ALA A 137 2.26 15.46 19.79
C ALA A 137 3.43 14.54 20.16
N ASP A 138 3.15 13.26 20.42
CA ASP A 138 4.14 12.24 20.77
C ASP A 138 3.82 10.88 20.14
N ARG A 139 2.81 10.83 19.26
CA ARG A 139 2.34 9.60 18.64
C ARG A 139 2.05 9.81 17.16
N ILE A 140 2.42 8.80 16.39
CA ILE A 140 2.06 8.64 14.98
C ILE A 140 1.27 7.34 14.87
N ALA A 141 0.11 7.38 14.22
CA ALA A 141 -0.60 6.18 13.79
C ALA A 141 -0.67 6.17 12.26
N VAL A 142 -0.41 5.00 11.66
CA VAL A 142 -0.49 4.76 10.23
C VAL A 142 -1.56 3.70 10.00
N ARG A 143 -2.51 3.99 9.12
CA ARG A 143 -3.56 3.06 8.72
C ARG A 143 -3.33 2.56 7.31
N PHE A 144 -3.55 1.27 7.09
CA PHE A 144 -3.29 0.57 5.85
C PHE A 144 -4.57 0.16 5.14
N SER A 145 -4.52 -0.01 3.82
CA SER A 145 -5.66 -0.49 3.00
C SER A 145 -6.07 -1.92 3.36
N GLU A 146 -5.15 -2.71 3.91
CA GLU A 146 -5.33 -4.10 4.30
C GLU A 146 -4.44 -4.47 5.49
N ASP A 147 -4.55 -5.72 5.95
CA ASP A 147 -3.75 -6.26 7.04
C ASP A 147 -2.28 -6.46 6.63
N VAL A 148 -1.37 -5.88 7.42
CA VAL A 148 0.08 -5.88 7.26
C VAL A 148 0.75 -6.36 8.55
N PRO A 149 0.59 -7.65 8.90
CA PRO A 149 0.97 -8.17 10.22
C PRO A 149 2.49 -8.13 10.48
N HIS A 150 3.29 -7.94 9.43
CA HIS A 150 4.75 -7.87 9.52
C HIS A 150 5.28 -6.46 9.82
N VAL A 151 4.40 -5.46 10.01
CA VAL A 151 4.81 -4.14 10.48
C VAL A 151 5.29 -4.20 11.93
N ALA A 152 6.43 -3.55 12.18
CA ALA A 152 7.12 -3.55 13.46
C ALA A 152 7.62 -2.16 13.83
N ALA A 153 8.02 -2.01 15.11
CA ALA A 153 8.53 -0.77 15.66
C ALA A 153 9.65 -0.14 14.80
N GLY A 154 10.58 -0.96 14.30
CA GLY A 154 11.73 -0.51 13.51
C GLY A 154 11.42 -0.12 12.06
N ASN A 155 10.21 -0.34 11.57
CA ASN A 155 9.85 0.04 10.20
C ASN A 155 9.60 1.54 10.05
N LEU A 156 9.26 2.26 11.12
CA LEU A 156 9.08 3.70 11.08
C LEU A 156 10.28 4.41 11.70
N THR A 157 10.81 5.42 11.00
CA THR A 157 11.74 6.39 11.56
C THR A 157 11.14 7.78 11.54
N LEU A 158 11.52 8.59 12.53
CA LEU A 158 11.08 9.98 12.64
C LEU A 158 12.31 10.84 12.84
N ARG A 159 12.62 11.69 11.87
CA ARG A 159 13.83 12.52 11.83
C ARG A 159 13.48 13.99 11.85
N ALA A 160 14.07 14.71 12.79
CA ALA A 160 14.08 16.16 12.82
C ALA A 160 14.96 16.71 11.67
N LEU A 161 14.42 17.50 10.75
CA LEU A 161 15.13 17.95 9.56
C LEU A 161 16.17 19.03 9.87
N THR A 162 15.92 19.89 10.87
CA THR A 162 16.88 20.94 11.24
C THR A 162 18.11 20.35 11.93
N THR A 163 17.90 19.38 12.84
CA THR A 163 18.97 18.81 13.68
C THR A 163 19.51 17.48 13.18
N GLY A 164 18.79 16.81 12.28
CA GLY A 164 19.05 15.43 11.87
C GLY A 164 18.73 14.39 12.95
N ALA A 165 18.23 14.78 14.12
CA ALA A 165 18.03 13.88 15.25
C ALA A 165 16.87 12.89 15.02
N LEU A 166 17.11 11.61 15.28
CA LEU A 166 16.06 10.59 15.29
C LEU A 166 15.30 10.64 16.62
N GLN A 167 13.97 10.57 16.54
CA GLN A 167 13.10 10.51 17.71
C GLN A 167 13.04 9.07 18.22
N ALA A 168 13.24 8.87 19.52
CA ALA A 168 13.23 7.56 20.14
C ALA A 168 11.80 7.13 20.53
N LEU A 169 11.48 5.86 20.32
CA LEU A 169 10.23 5.27 20.81
C LEU A 169 10.25 5.16 22.33
N ALA A 170 9.06 5.20 22.94
CA ALA A 170 8.91 4.89 24.35
C ALA A 170 9.34 3.44 24.65
N GLN A 171 10.09 3.22 25.72
CA GLN A 171 10.64 1.89 26.07
C GLN A 171 9.54 0.84 26.28
N SER A 172 8.41 1.24 26.85
CA SER A 172 7.22 0.40 27.04
C SER A 172 6.05 0.95 26.25
N GLY A 173 5.40 0.12 25.44
CA GLY A 173 4.23 0.52 24.65
C GLY A 173 4.55 1.54 23.53
N GLY A 174 5.82 1.61 23.11
CA GLY A 174 6.25 2.47 22.01
C GLY A 174 5.75 2.02 20.64
N PHE A 175 5.27 0.78 20.51
CA PHE A 175 4.68 0.25 19.29
C PHE A 175 3.48 -0.65 19.59
N ALA A 176 2.46 -0.57 18.74
CA ALA A 176 1.33 -1.51 18.71
C ALA A 176 0.79 -1.64 17.28
N TYR A 177 0.25 -2.82 16.95
CA TYR A 177 -0.47 -3.07 15.70
C TYR A 177 -1.86 -3.64 16.00
N ASP A 178 -2.88 -3.08 15.36
CA ASP A 178 -4.26 -3.57 15.41
C ASP A 178 -4.63 -4.15 14.02
N PRO A 179 -4.76 -5.49 13.89
CA PRO A 179 -5.07 -6.15 12.62
C PRO A 179 -6.54 -6.00 12.19
N LEU A 180 -7.45 -5.58 13.08
CA LEU A 180 -8.84 -5.31 12.69
C LEU A 180 -9.00 -3.88 12.16
N ALA A 181 -8.26 -2.94 12.74
CA ALA A 181 -8.23 -1.56 12.29
C ALA A 181 -7.24 -1.32 11.13
N HIS A 182 -6.41 -2.31 10.81
CA HIS A 182 -5.25 -2.21 9.93
C HIS A 182 -4.37 -1.00 10.31
N ALA A 183 -4.07 -0.85 11.61
CA ALA A 183 -3.46 0.36 12.14
C ALA A 183 -2.23 0.05 12.98
N ALA A 184 -1.08 0.61 12.58
CA ALA A 184 0.14 0.61 13.38
C ALA A 184 0.27 1.94 14.14
N THR A 185 0.69 1.87 15.40
CA THR A 185 0.88 3.03 16.28
C THR A 185 2.31 3.03 16.81
N TRP A 186 2.98 4.17 16.67
CA TRP A 186 4.27 4.47 17.29
C TRP A 186 4.11 5.59 18.30
N ARG A 187 4.52 5.34 19.54
CA ARG A 187 4.58 6.35 20.61
C ARG A 187 6.04 6.63 20.97
N PHE A 188 6.38 7.90 20.98
CA PHE A 188 7.73 8.40 21.22
C PHE A 188 7.95 8.72 22.70
N SER A 189 9.22 8.69 23.12
CA SER A 189 9.60 8.85 24.53
C SER A 189 9.38 10.26 25.07
N ALA A 190 9.16 11.23 24.19
CA ALA A 190 8.90 12.62 24.52
C ALA A 190 8.05 13.27 23.42
N PRO A 191 7.37 14.39 23.73
CA PRO A 191 6.74 15.21 22.71
C PRO A 191 7.73 15.66 21.63
N PHE A 192 7.23 15.77 20.41
CA PHE A 192 8.00 16.18 19.24
C PHE A 192 8.59 17.58 19.44
N PRO A 193 9.85 17.80 19.01
CA PRO A 193 10.47 19.11 19.04
C PRO A 193 9.74 20.06 18.09
N ALA A 194 9.93 21.36 18.29
CA ALA A 194 9.55 22.36 17.31
C ALA A 194 10.52 22.28 16.11
N ASP A 195 10.22 21.39 15.17
CA ASP A 195 11.00 21.16 13.94
C ASP A 195 10.06 20.65 12.82
N GLN A 196 10.54 20.66 11.58
CA GLN A 196 9.98 19.85 10.51
C GLN A 196 10.45 18.41 10.71
N LEU A 197 9.50 17.47 10.73
CA LEU A 197 9.79 16.06 10.95
C LEU A 197 9.57 15.28 9.66
N LEU A 198 10.61 14.58 9.22
CA LEU A 198 10.50 13.56 8.21
C LEU A 198 10.12 12.24 8.88
N ILE A 199 8.90 11.79 8.61
CA ILE A 199 8.48 10.42 8.88
C ILE A 199 9.05 9.55 7.74
N THR A 200 9.50 8.32 7.99
CA THR A 200 9.88 7.33 6.97
C THR A 200 9.33 5.97 7.36
N LEU A 201 8.57 5.32 6.49
CA LEU A 201 8.12 3.94 6.65
C LEU A 201 8.87 3.04 5.68
N ALA A 202 9.35 1.89 6.15
CA ALA A 202 10.12 0.96 5.33
C ALA A 202 9.22 0.20 4.33
N ASP A 203 9.64 0.14 3.07
CA ASP A 203 8.97 -0.64 2.00
C ASP A 203 9.01 -2.16 2.27
N THR A 204 9.78 -2.60 3.27
CA THR A 204 9.79 -4.01 3.70
C THR A 204 8.55 -4.42 4.51
N VAL A 205 7.66 -3.48 4.85
CA VAL A 205 6.36 -3.82 5.45
C VAL A 205 5.54 -4.59 4.43
N THR A 206 5.00 -5.74 4.85
CA THR A 206 4.30 -6.66 3.95
C THR A 206 2.94 -7.10 4.50
N SER A 207 2.04 -7.46 3.60
CA SER A 207 0.77 -8.12 3.89
C SER A 207 0.99 -9.53 4.47
N SER A 208 -0.11 -10.17 4.89
CA SER A 208 -0.12 -11.60 5.26
C SER A 208 0.35 -12.53 4.12
N TRP A 209 0.28 -12.06 2.87
CA TRP A 209 0.67 -12.81 1.67
C TRP A 209 2.08 -12.48 1.18
N GLY A 210 2.78 -11.57 1.86
CA GLY A 210 4.15 -11.17 1.51
C GLY A 210 4.22 -10.04 0.48
N ASP A 211 3.09 -9.44 0.14
CA ASP A 211 3.04 -8.27 -0.75
C ASP A 211 3.60 -7.06 0.00
N ALA A 212 4.64 -6.43 -0.56
CA ALA A 212 5.22 -5.21 0.01
C ALA A 212 4.27 -4.03 -0.14
N LEU A 213 4.45 -3.00 0.70
CA LEU A 213 3.83 -1.70 0.43
C LEU A 213 4.13 -1.27 -1.00
N ASP A 214 3.16 -0.65 -1.67
CA ASP A 214 3.25 -0.23 -3.08
C ASP A 214 4.31 0.84 -3.38
N GLY A 215 5.14 1.19 -2.40
CA GLY A 215 6.29 2.08 -2.57
C GLY A 215 5.90 3.54 -2.76
N GLU A 216 4.62 3.94 -2.65
CA GLU A 216 4.22 5.37 -2.70
C GLU A 216 4.72 6.20 -1.51
N TRP A 217 5.44 5.58 -0.58
CA TRP A 217 6.26 6.24 0.42
C TRP A 217 7.64 6.63 -0.10
N VAL A 218 7.74 7.11 -1.35
CA VAL A 218 8.96 7.77 -1.82
C VAL A 218 9.08 9.10 -1.11
N ASN A 219 10.06 9.18 -0.21
CA ASN A 219 10.53 10.39 0.43
C ASN A 219 10.70 11.52 -0.62
N PRO A 220 10.22 12.76 -0.40
CA PRO A 220 10.45 13.87 -1.33
C PRO A 220 11.95 14.13 -1.61
#